data_AF-A0A732ZXZ8-F1
#
_entry.id   AF-A0A732ZXZ8-F1
#
_cell.length_a   1.000
_cell.length_b   1.000
_cell.length_c   1.000
_cell.angle_alpha   90.00
_cell.angle_beta   90.00
_cell.angle_gamma   90.00
#
_symmetry.space_group_name_H-M   'P 1'
#
loop_
_entity.id
_entity.type
_entity.pdbx_description
1 polymer ?
#
loop_
_entity_poly.entity_id
_entity_poly.type
_entity_poly.pdbx_seq_one_letter_code
_entity_poly.pdbx_strand_id
1 'polypeptide(L)' 'MKVQLLKIPSHLIVAGSSWLSKIIIAGVQLASISYLISILGEEKYAIFSLLTGLL' A
#
# COMPACT_ATOMS: atom_id res chain seq x y z
N MET A 1 -7.18 -35.46 12.49
CA MET A 1 -7.20 -34.81 11.15
C MET A 1 -5.77 -34.59 10.68
N LYS A 2 -5.28 -35.38 9.71
CA LYS A 2 -4.00 -35.11 9.04
C LYS A 2 -4.27 -34.02 8.01
N VAL A 3 -3.89 -32.78 8.31
CA VAL A 3 -3.87 -31.70 7.31
C VAL A 3 -2.82 -32.10 6.29
N GLN A 4 -3.25 -32.61 5.14
CA GLN A 4 -2.37 -32.79 3.99
C GLN A 4 -1.92 -31.40 3.58
N LEU A 5 -0.66 -31.06 3.86
CA LEU A 5 -0.04 -29.82 3.39
C LEU A 5 -0.02 -29.87 1.86
N LEU A 6 -1.05 -29.29 1.24
CA LEU A 6 -1.06 -28.96 -0.17
C LEU A 6 0.26 -28.28 -0.47
N LYS A 7 1.07 -28.87 -1.35
CA LYS A 7 2.38 -28.36 -1.74
C LYS A 7 2.16 -27.13 -2.61
N ILE A 8 1.85 -25.99 -1.99
CA ILE A 8 1.64 -24.72 -2.67
C ILE A 8 2.98 -24.37 -3.34
N PRO A 9 3.01 -24.21 -4.68
CA PRO A 9 4.24 -23.88 -5.35
C PRO A 9 4.72 -22.49 -4.95
N SER A 10 6.04 -22.34 -4.81
CA SER A 10 6.70 -21.16 -4.23
C SER A 10 6.32 -19.84 -4.90
N HIS A 11 6.06 -19.85 -6.21
CA HIS A 11 5.66 -18.65 -6.95
C HIS A 11 4.30 -18.09 -6.51
N LEU A 12 3.35 -18.93 -6.07
CA LEU A 12 2.06 -18.46 -5.57
C LEU A 12 2.20 -17.79 -4.20
N ILE A 13 3.10 -18.30 -3.36
CA ILE A 13 3.40 -17.68 -2.06
C ILE A 13 4.05 -16.32 -2.27
N VAL A 14 5.05 -16.23 -3.16
CA VAL A 14 5.72 -14.96 -3.48
C VAL A 14 4.74 -13.95 -4.10
N ALA A 15 3.90 -14.39 -5.03
CA ALA A 15 2.88 -13.54 -5.65
C ALA A 15 1.85 -13.06 -4.61
N GLY A 16 1.36 -13.97 -3.75
CA GLY A 16 0.42 -13.63 -2.68
C GLY A 16 1.00 -12.63 -1.69
N SER A 17 2.24 -12.84 -1.24
CA SER A 17 2.95 -11.90 -0.36
C SER A 17 3.17 -10.54 -1.01
N SER A 18 3.51 -10.49 -2.31
CA SER A 18 3.67 -9.24 -3.06
C SER A 18 2.36 -8.46 -3.16
N TRP A 19 1.25 -9.15 -3.44
CA TRP A 19 -0.08 -8.54 -3.48
C TRP A 19 -0.51 -8.04 -2.11
N LEU A 20 -0.28 -8.81 -1.05
CA LEU A 20 -0.57 -8.39 0.32
C LEU A 20 0.22 -7.12 0.69
N SER A 21 1.51 -7.07 0.36
CA SER A 21 2.33 -5.87 0.56
C SER A 21 1.78 -4.67 -0.19
N LYS A 22 1.33 -4.84 -1.44
CA LYS A 22 0.70 -3.76 -2.21
C LYS A 22 -0.59 -3.26 -1.58
N ILE A 23 -1.42 -4.14 -1.02
CA ILE A 23 -2.65 -3.78 -0.30
C ILE A 23 -2.30 -2.96 0.95
N ILE A 24 -1.30 -3.39 1.71
CA ILE A 24 -0.85 -2.66 2.91
C ILE A 24 -0.32 -1.28 2.53
N ILE A 25 0.52 -1.19 1.49
CA ILE A 25 1.07 0.08 1.00
C ILE A 25 -0.06 1.03 0.58
N ALA A 26 -1.03 0.54 -0.19
CA ALA A 26 -2.18 1.34 -0.61
C ALA A 26 -2.99 1.83 0.59
N GLY A 27 -3.23 0.95 1.58
CA GLY A 27 -3.92 1.33 2.82
C GLY A 27 -3.19 2.42 3.61
N VAL A 28 -1.87 2.28 3.76
CA VAL A 28 -1.03 3.30 4.40
C VAL A 28 -1.05 4.62 3.62
N GLN A 29 -1.00 4.57 2.30
CA GLN A 29 -1.08 5.77 1.46
C GLN A 29 -2.41 6.50 1.64
N LEU A 30 -3.55 5.78 1.65
CA LEU A 30 -4.86 6.39 1.90
C LEU A 30 -4.91 7.11 3.26
N ALA A 31 -4.44 6.44 4.33
CA ALA A 31 -4.37 7.05 5.65
C ALA A 31 -3.42 8.26 5.70
N SER A 32 -2.27 8.16 5.01
CA SER A 32 -1.27 9.22 4.95
C SER A 32 -1.79 10.46 4.24
N ILE A 33 -2.52 10.31 3.14
CA ILE A 33 -3.15 11.41 2.41
C ILE A 33 -4.09 12.20 3.32
N SER A 34 -4.98 11.50 4.04
CA SER A 34 -5.90 12.15 5.00
C SER A 34 -5.16 12.89 6.11
N TYR A 35 -4.11 12.29 6.65
CA TYR A 35 -3.27 12.92 7.69
C TYR A 35 -2.54 14.16 7.15
N LEU A 36 -1.95 14.07 5.96
CA LEU A 36 -1.24 15.17 5.30
C LEU A 36 -2.20 16.34 5.00
N ILE A 37 -3.39 16.08 4.44
CA ILE A 37 -4.39 17.13 4.19
C ILE A 37 -4.80 17.81 5.50
N SER A 38 -5.00 17.04 6.57
CA SER A 38 -5.38 17.60 7.88
C SER A 38 -4.33 18.54 8.48
N ILE A 39 -3.04 18.34 8.20
CA ILE A 39 -1.95 19.14 8.76
C ILE A 39 -1.56 20.30 7.84
N LEU A 40 -1.45 20.03 6.54
CA LEU A 40 -0.99 21.02 5.55
C LEU A 40 -2.14 21.96 5.12
N GLY A 41 -3.39 21.50 5.19
CA GLY A 41 -4.51 22.14 4.51
C GLY A 41 -4.52 21.83 3.01
N GLU A 42 -5.67 22.04 2.37
CA GLU A 42 -5.92 21.66 0.97
C GLU A 42 -4.92 22.30 -0.02
N GLU A 43 -4.65 23.60 0.13
CA GLU A 43 -3.78 24.34 -0.79
C GLU A 43 -2.32 23.85 -0.77
N LYS A 44 -1.76 23.65 0.43
CA LYS A 44 -0.37 23.19 0.57
C LYS A 44 -0.23 21.71 0.20
N TYR A 45 -1.26 20.91 0.46
CA TYR A 45 -1.29 19.52 0.02
C TYR A 45 -1.31 19.40 -1.51
N ALA A 46 -2.04 20.28 -2.22
CA ALA A 46 -2.05 20.29 -3.68
C ALA A 46 -0.66 20.55 -4.27
N ILE A 47 0.07 21.53 -3.72
CA ILE A 47 1.46 21.80 -4.14
C ILE A 47 2.37 20.62 -3.82
N PHE A 48 2.26 20.04 -2.62
CA PHE A 48 3.02 18.85 -2.23
C PHE A 48 2.75 17.66 -3.17
N SER A 49 1.49 17.42 -3.53
CA SER A 49 1.09 16.35 -4.43
C SER A 49 1.60 16.58 -5.86
N LEU A 50 1.61 17.83 -6.34
CA LEU A 50 2.18 18.17 -7.64
C LEU A 50 3.70 17.95 -7.65
N LEU A 51 4.41 18.44 -6.63
CA LEU A 51 5.87 18.26 -6.54
C LEU A 51 6.26 16.79 -6.42
N THR A 52 5.52 16.03 -5.60
CA THR A 52 5.75 14.59 -5.43
C THR A 52 5.41 13.80 -6.68
N GLY A 53 4.38 14.18 -7.43
CA GLY A 53 4.01 13.52 -8.69
C GLY A 53 4.95 13.85 -9.87
N LEU A 54 5.77 14.89 -9.75
CA LEU A 54 6.78 15.29 -10.73
C LEU A 54 8.17 14.69 -10.44
N LEU A 55 8.37 14.09 -9.26
CA LEU A 55 9.58 13.37 -8.85
C LEU A 55 9.49 11.89 -9.26
#